data_AF-A0A9N8VIZ1-F1
#
_entry.id   AF-A0A9N8VIZ1-F1
#
_cell.length_a   1.000
_cell.length_b   1.000
_cell.length_c   1.000
_cell.angle_alpha   90.00
_cell.angle_beta   90.00
_cell.angle_gamma   90.00
#
_symmetry.space_group_name_H-M   'P 1'
#
loop_
_entity.id
_entity.type
_entity.pdbx_description
1 polymer ?
#
loop_
_entity_poly.entity_id
_entity_poly.type
_entity_poly.pdbx_seq_one_letter_code
_entity_poly.pdbx_strand_id
1 'polypeptide(L)'
;MGRLNKQKQRSAQARLAANRDSKKQNAERRKTVQSGWFDIPKAEITPEIKRHLQLLKLRDVLDPKRFYKKGDLKELPTHFQIGTIVEGPADPRSARLTRKEKRRTVVDQLLADEEAKTYYKRKFLEIQETKQSGGKKFYKRLRNRQKPNWQKGF
;
A
#
# COMPACT_ATOMS: atom_id res chain seq x y z
N MET A 1 -59.67 -0.14 -30.03
CA MET A 1 -58.31 0.36 -30.38
C MET A 1 -57.29 0.42 -29.23
N GLY A 2 -57.62 0.09 -27.97
CA GLY A 2 -56.68 0.28 -26.82
C GLY A 2 -55.67 -0.85 -26.51
N ARG A 3 -55.90 -2.09 -26.98
CA ARG A 3 -55.03 -3.25 -26.65
C ARG A 3 -53.65 -3.18 -27.30
N LEU A 4 -53.58 -2.73 -28.55
CA LEU A 4 -52.31 -2.66 -29.31
C LEU A 4 -51.30 -1.66 -28.69
N ASN A 5 -51.81 -0.55 -28.14
CA ASN A 5 -50.95 0.48 -27.55
C ASN A 5 -50.39 0.03 -26.18
N LYS A 6 -51.22 -0.65 -25.37
CA LYS A 6 -50.80 -1.23 -24.09
C LYS A 6 -49.75 -2.33 -24.27
N GLN A 7 -49.81 -3.10 -25.35
CA GLN A 7 -48.84 -4.15 -25.69
C GLN A 7 -47.50 -3.57 -26.16
N LYS A 8 -47.52 -2.50 -26.99
CA LYS A 8 -46.31 -1.74 -27.36
C LYS A 8 -45.63 -1.06 -26.17
N GLN A 9 -46.40 -0.52 -25.23
CA GLN A 9 -45.85 0.09 -24.00
C GLN A 9 -45.20 -0.95 -23.08
N ARG A 10 -45.81 -2.15 -22.92
CA ARG A 10 -45.24 -3.25 -22.13
C ARG A 10 -43.96 -3.82 -22.75
N SER A 11 -43.90 -3.96 -24.08
CA SER A 11 -42.68 -4.45 -24.76
C SER A 11 -41.55 -3.42 -24.72
N ALA A 12 -41.85 -2.12 -24.79
CA ALA A 12 -40.86 -1.05 -24.60
C ALA A 12 -40.31 -1.03 -23.16
N GLN A 13 -41.17 -1.19 -22.15
CA GLN A 13 -40.75 -1.30 -20.74
C GLN A 13 -39.90 -2.54 -20.49
N ALA A 14 -40.24 -3.69 -21.08
CA ALA A 14 -39.45 -4.92 -20.96
C ALA A 14 -38.05 -4.79 -21.58
N ARG A 15 -37.93 -4.12 -22.74
CA ARG A 15 -36.62 -3.84 -23.38
C ARG A 15 -35.75 -2.91 -22.55
N LEU A 16 -36.35 -1.89 -21.93
CA LEU A 16 -35.65 -0.98 -21.01
C LEU A 16 -35.17 -1.70 -19.74
N ALA A 17 -35.97 -2.61 -19.19
CA ALA A 17 -35.57 -3.44 -18.05
C ALA A 17 -34.40 -4.36 -18.41
N ALA A 18 -34.48 -5.10 -19.52
CA ALA A 18 -33.41 -5.98 -19.98
C ALA A 18 -32.08 -5.25 -20.24
N ASN A 19 -32.14 -4.02 -20.77
CA ASN A 19 -30.95 -3.20 -20.99
C ASN A 19 -30.38 -2.63 -19.67
N ARG A 20 -31.22 -2.38 -18.66
CA ARG A 20 -30.76 -2.02 -17.31
C ARG A 20 -30.08 -3.21 -16.64
N ASP A 21 -30.63 -4.40 -16.76
CA ASP A 21 -30.09 -5.61 -16.14
C ASP A 21 -28.77 -6.04 -16.79
N SER A 22 -28.66 -5.98 -18.11
CA SER A 22 -27.39 -6.23 -18.81
C SER A 22 -26.32 -5.20 -18.42
N LYS A 23 -26.70 -3.93 -18.27
CA LYS A 23 -25.79 -2.85 -17.84
C LYS A 23 -25.34 -3.02 -16.38
N LYS A 24 -26.22 -3.49 -15.48
CA LYS A 24 -25.87 -3.84 -14.10
C LYS A 24 -24.92 -5.04 -14.03
N GLN A 25 -25.23 -6.13 -14.74
CA GLN A 25 -24.37 -7.31 -14.80
C GLN A 25 -22.98 -6.97 -15.35
N ASN A 26 -22.91 -6.12 -16.38
CA ASN A 26 -21.62 -5.70 -16.94
C ASN A 26 -20.84 -4.77 -15.98
N ALA A 27 -21.54 -3.96 -15.17
CA ALA A 27 -20.92 -3.16 -14.12
C ALA A 27 -20.39 -4.03 -12.96
N GLU A 28 -21.11 -5.09 -12.59
CA GLU A 28 -20.67 -6.06 -11.57
C GLU A 28 -19.45 -6.86 -12.04
N ARG A 29 -19.45 -7.34 -13.30
CA ARG A 29 -18.28 -7.99 -13.92
C ARG A 29 -17.04 -7.11 -14.02
N ARG A 30 -17.21 -5.78 -14.06
CA ARG A 30 -16.10 -4.82 -14.04
C ARG A 30 -15.53 -4.57 -12.63
N LYS A 31 -16.22 -5.00 -11.58
CA LYS A 31 -15.77 -4.89 -10.19
C LYS A 31 -14.91 -6.08 -9.75
N THR A 32 -14.97 -7.19 -10.48
CA THR A 32 -14.16 -8.38 -10.23
C THR A 32 -13.16 -8.59 -11.36
N VAL A 33 -11.99 -9.14 -11.06
CA VAL A 33 -11.07 -9.61 -12.11
C VAL A 33 -11.66 -10.85 -12.75
N GLN A 34 -11.46 -10.97 -14.06
CA GLN A 34 -11.85 -12.08 -14.95
C GLN A 34 -12.09 -13.44 -14.27
N SER A 35 -13.09 -14.16 -14.81
CA SER A 35 -13.53 -15.52 -14.47
C SER A 35 -12.41 -16.58 -14.28
N GLY A 36 -11.18 -16.34 -14.74
CA GLY A 36 -10.03 -17.24 -14.54
C GLY A 36 -9.25 -17.03 -13.23
N TRP A 37 -9.55 -15.97 -12.47
CA TRP A 37 -8.88 -15.64 -11.21
C TRP A 37 -9.90 -15.47 -10.07
N PHE A 38 -10.81 -16.45 -9.96
CA PHE A 38 -11.79 -16.63 -8.87
C PHE A 38 -12.49 -15.34 -8.40
N ASP A 39 -12.81 -14.44 -9.33
CA ASP A 39 -13.54 -13.20 -9.07
C ASP A 39 -12.95 -12.33 -7.95
N ILE A 40 -11.62 -12.13 -7.93
CA ILE A 40 -11.01 -11.23 -6.95
C ILE A 40 -11.64 -9.82 -7.04
N PRO A 41 -12.17 -9.29 -5.93
CA PRO A 41 -12.83 -8.00 -5.92
C PRO A 41 -11.80 -6.87 -6.08
N LYS A 42 -12.23 -5.79 -6.72
CA LYS A 42 -11.53 -4.52 -6.68
C LYS A 42 -11.57 -3.97 -5.25
N ALA A 43 -10.40 -3.73 -4.68
CA ALA A 43 -10.29 -3.23 -3.32
C ALA A 43 -10.25 -1.69 -3.29
N GLU A 44 -10.89 -1.11 -2.28
CA GLU A 44 -10.79 0.33 -2.01
C GLU A 44 -9.46 0.63 -1.30
N ILE A 45 -8.70 1.59 -1.83
CA ILE A 45 -7.38 1.93 -1.29
C ILE A 45 -7.56 2.93 -0.14
N THR A 46 -7.74 2.40 1.07
CA THR A 46 -7.66 3.19 2.31
C THR A 46 -6.20 3.61 2.57
N PRO A 47 -5.95 4.66 3.37
CA PRO A 47 -4.58 5.11 3.68
C PRO A 47 -3.75 4.03 4.38
N GLU A 48 -4.37 3.16 5.17
CA GLU A 48 -3.71 2.01 5.80
C GLU A 48 -3.23 1.01 4.75
N ILE A 49 -4.13 0.58 3.87
CA ILE A 49 -3.82 -0.35 2.78
C ILE A 49 -2.74 0.22 1.86
N LYS A 50 -2.80 1.52 1.56
CA LYS A 50 -1.76 2.20 0.79
C LYS A 50 -0.38 2.06 1.43
N ARG A 51 -0.26 2.21 2.76
CA ARG A 51 1.01 2.00 3.47
C ARG A 51 1.49 0.56 3.36
N HIS A 52 0.60 -0.43 3.46
CA HIS A 52 0.96 -1.84 3.26
C HIS A 52 1.50 -2.12 1.86
N LEU A 53 0.82 -1.61 0.83
CA LEU A 53 1.25 -1.81 -0.56
C LEU A 53 2.58 -1.08 -0.85
N GLN A 54 2.77 0.12 -0.29
CA GLN A 54 4.05 0.82 -0.36
C GLN A 54 5.17 0.05 0.32
N LEU A 55 4.89 -0.53 1.49
CA LEU A 55 5.85 -1.37 2.21
C LEU A 55 6.29 -2.57 1.37
N LEU A 56 5.34 -3.26 0.71
CA LEU A 56 5.64 -4.37 -0.19
C LEU A 56 6.47 -3.93 -1.40
N LYS A 57 6.20 -2.75 -1.96
CA LYS A 57 7.00 -2.18 -3.06
C LYS A 57 8.44 -1.88 -2.61
N LEU A 58 8.61 -1.46 -1.37
CA LEU A 58 9.90 -1.11 -0.78
C LEU A 58 10.57 -2.26 -0.01
N ARG A 59 10.10 -3.51 -0.18
CA ARG A 59 10.59 -4.68 0.56
C ARG A 59 12.11 -4.89 0.48
N ASP A 60 12.72 -4.47 -0.63
CA ASP A 60 14.16 -4.56 -0.88
C ASP A 60 15.00 -3.70 0.06
N VAL A 61 14.41 -2.65 0.63
CA VAL A 61 15.07 -1.71 1.57
C VAL A 61 14.85 -2.13 3.02
N LEU A 62 13.91 -3.04 3.29
CA LEU A 62 13.53 -3.40 4.66
C LEU A 62 14.59 -4.23 5.36
N ASP A 63 15.17 -5.21 4.67
CA ASP A 63 16.21 -6.07 5.21
C ASP A 63 17.46 -5.96 4.32
N PRO A 64 18.59 -5.45 4.85
CA PRO A 64 19.83 -5.30 4.07
C PRO A 64 20.41 -6.63 3.58
N LYS A 65 19.96 -7.76 4.13
CA LYS A 65 20.45 -9.11 3.78
C LYS A 65 19.54 -9.83 2.77
N ARG A 66 18.36 -9.27 2.45
CA ARG A 66 17.40 -9.90 1.54
C ARG A 66 17.21 -9.05 0.30
N PHE A 67 17.77 -9.54 -0.80
CA PHE A 67 17.60 -8.93 -2.12
C PHE A 67 16.43 -9.58 -2.85
N TYR A 68 15.47 -8.76 -3.28
CA TYR A 68 14.33 -9.22 -4.04
C TYR A 68 14.45 -8.85 -5.51
N LYS A 69 13.79 -9.61 -6.38
CA LYS A 69 13.58 -9.15 -7.77
C LYS A 69 12.81 -7.83 -7.74
N LYS A 70 13.30 -6.85 -8.51
CA LYS A 70 12.65 -5.55 -8.67
C LYS A 70 11.29 -5.75 -9.31
N GLY A 71 10.26 -5.12 -8.72
CA GLY A 71 8.93 -5.11 -9.29
C GLY A 71 8.79 -3.95 -10.28
N ASP A 72 8.36 -4.24 -11.50
CA ASP A 72 8.19 -3.23 -12.56
C ASP A 72 6.90 -2.40 -12.43
N LEU A 73 6.07 -2.72 -11.43
CA LEU A 73 4.79 -2.06 -11.17
C LEU A 73 5.01 -0.61 -10.70
N LYS A 74 4.80 0.32 -11.64
CA LYS A 74 4.83 1.77 -11.34
C LYS A 74 3.70 2.14 -10.38
N GLU A 75 2.51 1.60 -10.61
CA GLU A 75 1.28 1.88 -9.86
C GLU A 75 0.95 0.75 -8.88
N LEU A 76 0.12 1.07 -7.88
CA LEU A 76 -0.38 0.08 -6.93
C LEU A 76 -1.42 -0.82 -7.59
N PRO A 77 -1.46 -2.13 -7.27
CA PRO A 77 -2.44 -3.03 -7.83
C PRO A 77 -3.86 -2.62 -7.42
N THR A 78 -4.81 -2.74 -8.35
CA THR A 78 -6.22 -2.37 -8.15
C THR A 78 -7.07 -3.49 -7.57
N HIS A 79 -6.67 -4.73 -7.79
CA HIS A 79 -7.36 -5.93 -7.33
C HIS A 79 -6.39 -6.74 -6.48
N PHE A 80 -6.73 -6.93 -5.21
CA PHE A 80 -5.92 -7.67 -4.25
C PHE A 80 -6.79 -8.10 -3.07
N GLN A 81 -6.30 -9.08 -2.31
CA GLN A 81 -6.88 -9.50 -1.05
C GLN A 81 -5.79 -9.53 0.01
N ILE A 82 -6.17 -9.22 1.25
CA ILE A 82 -5.29 -9.32 2.41
C ILE A 82 -5.74 -10.55 3.19
N GLY A 83 -4.82 -11.49 3.38
CA GLY A 83 -5.05 -12.72 4.13
C GLY A 83 -4.00 -12.93 5.21
N THR A 84 -4.30 -13.83 6.13
CA THR A 84 -3.38 -14.28 7.18
C THR A 84 -2.96 -15.72 6.89
N ILE A 85 -1.68 -16.01 7.09
CA ILE A 85 -1.15 -17.37 6.93
C ILE A 85 -1.72 -18.26 8.04
N VAL A 86 -2.32 -19.39 7.66
CA VAL A 86 -2.74 -20.45 8.58
C VAL A 86 -1.61 -21.48 8.63
N GLU A 87 -1.01 -21.63 9.80
CA GLU A 87 0.12 -22.54 10.02
C GLU A 87 -0.31 -24.01 9.86
N GLY A 88 0.50 -24.79 9.17
CA GLY A 88 0.24 -26.21 8.93
C GLY A 88 0.65 -27.08 10.13
N PRO A 89 0.13 -28.32 10.23
CA PRO A 89 0.53 -29.25 11.27
C PRO A 89 2.00 -29.68 11.15
N ALA A 90 2.54 -29.73 9.93
CA ALA A 90 3.92 -30.11 9.64
C ALA A 90 4.96 -29.01 9.92
N ASP A 91 4.54 -27.76 10.13
CA ASP A 91 5.48 -26.66 10.38
C ASP A 91 6.15 -26.78 11.75
N PRO A 92 7.47 -26.52 11.86
CA PRO A 92 8.15 -26.53 13.14
C PRO A 92 7.66 -25.39 14.03
N ARG A 93 7.72 -25.56 15.36
CA ARG A 93 7.30 -24.53 16.32
C ARG A 93 8.06 -23.20 16.14
N SER A 94 9.29 -23.22 15.62
CA SER A 94 10.10 -22.03 15.34
C SER A 94 9.60 -21.19 14.15
N ALA A 95 8.84 -21.78 13.23
CA ALA A 95 8.23 -21.04 12.11
C ALA A 95 6.91 -20.37 12.50
N ARG A 96 6.36 -20.71 13.68
CA ARG A 96 5.08 -20.21 14.17
C ARG A 96 5.29 -18.94 14.99
N LEU A 97 4.46 -17.94 14.71
CA LEU A 97 4.46 -16.70 15.49
C LEU A 97 3.70 -16.91 16.80
N THR A 98 4.21 -16.35 17.89
CA THR A 98 3.47 -16.36 19.16
C THR A 98 2.29 -15.39 19.11
N ARG A 99 1.30 -15.56 19.99
CA ARG A 99 0.14 -14.64 20.09
C ARG A 99 0.56 -13.17 20.30
N LYS A 100 1.72 -12.95 20.93
CA LYS A 100 2.28 -11.61 21.18
C LYS A 100 2.92 -11.00 19.94
N GLU A 101 3.52 -11.82 19.08
CA GLU A 101 4.14 -11.39 17.83
C GLU A 101 3.12 -11.21 16.71
N LYS A 102 2.02 -11.97 16.72
CA LYS A 102 0.92 -11.80 15.77
C LYS A 102 0.32 -10.40 15.91
N ARG A 103 0.28 -9.66 14.80
CA ARG A 103 -0.33 -8.33 14.69
C ARG A 103 -1.44 -8.34 13.65
N ARG A 104 -2.30 -7.33 13.71
CA ARG A 104 -3.39 -7.14 12.74
C ARG A 104 -2.87 -6.80 11.36
N THR A 105 -1.73 -6.10 11.29
CA THR A 105 -1.18 -5.60 10.03
C THR A 105 0.33 -5.83 9.92
N VAL A 106 0.82 -5.91 8.69
CA VAL A 106 2.25 -6.12 8.39
C VAL A 106 3.11 -4.94 8.85
N VAL A 107 2.56 -3.72 8.76
CA VAL A 107 3.27 -2.50 9.23
C VAL A 107 3.41 -2.53 10.75
N ASP A 108 2.37 -2.95 11.48
CA ASP A 108 2.44 -3.06 12.94
C ASP A 108 3.42 -4.14 13.38
N GLN A 109 3.54 -5.22 12.62
CA GLN A 109 4.53 -6.26 12.88
C GLN A 109 5.95 -5.72 12.70
N LEU A 110 6.22 -4.98 11.63
CA LEU A 110 7.51 -4.34 11.40
C LEU A 110 7.82 -3.28 12.46
N LEU A 111 6.82 -2.51 12.89
CA LEU A 111 6.92 -1.56 13.99
C LEU A 111 6.99 -2.23 15.36
N ALA A 112 6.82 -3.54 15.49
CA ALA A 112 7.05 -4.25 16.74
C ALA A 112 8.49 -4.79 16.82
N ASP A 113 9.16 -4.99 15.68
CA ASP A 113 10.53 -5.48 15.58
C ASP A 113 11.55 -4.44 16.05
N GLU A 114 12.28 -4.74 17.12
CA GLU A 114 13.27 -3.84 17.71
C GLU A 114 14.55 -3.79 16.88
N GLU A 115 15.00 -4.91 16.32
CA GLU A 115 16.20 -4.97 15.50
C GLU A 115 16.02 -4.12 14.23
N ALA A 116 14.87 -4.26 13.57
CA ALA A 116 14.52 -3.46 12.40
C ALA A 116 14.49 -1.95 12.74
N LYS A 117 13.89 -1.57 13.88
CA LYS A 117 13.87 -0.16 14.34
C LYS A 117 15.26 0.42 14.53
N THR A 118 16.15 -0.30 15.20
CA THR A 118 17.51 0.20 15.46
C THR A 118 18.25 0.41 14.14
N TYR A 119 18.14 -0.53 13.20
CA TYR A 119 18.72 -0.42 11.87
C TYR A 119 18.17 0.79 11.10
N TYR A 120 16.84 0.94 11.03
CA TYR A 120 16.21 2.05 10.31
C TYR A 120 16.56 3.40 10.93
N LYS A 121 16.57 3.51 12.26
CA LYS A 121 16.96 4.74 12.95
C LYS A 121 18.41 5.12 12.61
N ARG A 122 19.33 4.17 12.67
CA ARG A 122 20.74 4.38 12.32
C ARG A 122 20.90 4.84 10.86
N LYS A 123 20.34 4.11 9.90
CA LYS A 123 20.44 4.45 8.47
C LYS A 123 19.74 5.77 8.14
N PHE A 124 18.62 6.05 8.79
CA PHE A 124 17.92 7.34 8.62
C PHE A 124 18.81 8.50 9.04
N LEU A 125 19.48 8.41 10.20
CA LEU A 125 20.38 9.47 10.69
C LEU A 125 21.59 9.67 9.77
N GLU A 126 22.20 8.58 9.29
CA GLU A 126 23.30 8.63 8.31
C GLU A 126 22.86 9.30 6.99
N ILE A 127 21.68 8.95 6.48
CA ILE A 127 21.11 9.58 5.29
C ILE A 127 20.77 11.06 5.54
N GLN A 128 20.29 11.40 6.73
CA GLN A 128 20.03 12.79 7.10
C GLN A 128 21.30 13.60 7.20
N GLU A 129 22.36 13.06 7.80
CA GLU A 129 23.66 13.73 7.92
C GLU A 129 24.26 13.99 6.54
N THR A 130 24.30 12.97 5.68
CA THR A 130 24.77 13.09 4.29
C THR A 130 23.94 14.11 3.50
N LYS A 131 22.61 14.08 3.58
CA LYS A 131 21.74 15.06 2.90
C LYS A 131 21.80 16.47 3.48
N GLN A 132 22.10 16.62 4.76
CA GLN A 132 22.25 17.93 5.41
C GLN A 132 23.66 18.51 5.25
N SER A 133 24.64 17.70 4.85
CA SER A 133 25.99 18.16 4.52
C SER A 133 25.94 19.24 3.43
N GLY A 134 26.75 20.29 3.57
CA GLY A 134 26.75 21.43 2.64
C GLY A 134 25.48 22.30 2.64
N GLY A 135 24.44 21.96 3.40
CA GLY A 135 23.17 22.69 3.42
C GLY A 135 23.23 24.03 4.15
N LYS A 136 22.06 24.67 4.31
CA LYS A 136 21.93 25.99 4.97
C LYS A 136 22.58 26.06 6.36
N LYS A 137 22.51 24.98 7.15
CA LYS A 137 23.16 24.90 8.47
C LYS A 137 24.69 24.98 8.36
N PHE A 138 25.28 24.31 7.37
CA PHE A 138 26.72 24.40 7.10
C PHE A 138 27.10 25.83 6.67
N TYR A 139 26.38 26.42 5.71
CA TYR A 139 26.64 27.78 5.25
C TYR A 139 26.51 28.82 6.39
N LYS A 140 25.47 28.73 7.23
CA LYS A 140 25.30 29.59 8.41
C LYS A 140 26.46 29.45 9.40
N ARG A 141 26.95 28.22 9.66
CA ARG A 141 28.13 27.98 10.51
C ARG A 141 29.38 28.62 9.93
N LEU A 142 29.60 28.47 8.62
CA LEU A 142 30.74 29.09 7.93
C LEU A 142 30.69 30.61 8.04
N ARG A 143 29.55 31.22 7.72
CA ARG A 143 29.35 32.67 7.80
C ARG A 143 29.55 33.18 9.24
N ASN A 144 29.01 32.49 10.24
CA ASN A 144 29.19 32.86 11.65
C ASN A 144 30.67 32.77 12.09
N ARG A 145 31.44 31.81 11.57
CA ARG A 145 32.89 31.74 11.82
C ARG A 145 33.63 32.93 11.23
N GLN A 146 33.27 33.34 10.01
CA GLN A 146 33.85 34.48 9.29
C GLN A 146 33.44 35.84 9.85
N LYS A 147 32.46 35.92 10.76
CA LYS A 147 32.10 37.19 11.40
C LYS A 147 33.28 37.73 12.22
N PRO A 148 33.59 39.02 12.12
CA PRO A 148 34.60 39.65 12.96
C PRO A 148 34.18 39.65 14.44
N ASN A 149 35.16 39.69 15.35
CA ASN A 149 34.96 39.43 16.78
C ASN A 149 34.00 40.41 17.48
N TRP A 150 33.84 41.62 16.96
CA TRP A 150 32.89 42.62 17.46
C TRP A 150 31.42 42.30 17.14
N GLN A 151 31.14 41.36 16.22
CA GLN A 151 29.80 40.82 15.97
C GLN A 151 29.52 39.50 16.72
N LYS A 152 30.47 39.02 17.55
CA LYS A 152 30.42 37.70 18.19
C LYS A 152 29.99 37.70 19.67
N GLY A 153 29.46 38.79 20.24
CA GLY A 153 28.89 38.82 21.61
C GLY A 153 27.45 39.35 21.61
N PHE A 154 26.53 38.95 22.49
CA PHE A 154 26.57 38.08 23.68
C PHE A 154 26.16 36.62 23.42
#